data_AF-Q166G5-F1
#
_entry.id   AF-Q166G5-F1
#
_cell.length_a   1.000
_cell.length_b   1.000
_cell.length_c   1.000
_cell.angle_alpha   90.00
_cell.angle_beta   90.00
_cell.angle_gamma   90.00
#
_symmetry.space_group_name_H-M   'P 1'
#
loop_
_entity.id
_entity.type
_entity.pdbx_description
1 polymer ?
#
loop_
_entity_poly.entity_id
_entity_poly.type
_entity_poly.pdbx_seq_one_letter_code
_entity_poly.pdbx_strand_id
1 'polypeptide(L)'
;MTQKTIARSAKDKCLAAPPVAALESPHALWSMPGFVYGARILTMKGARRIEDLRPGDYVITRGQGAVPIRLIEQRSMVVPAVYIIAGSLGHHQPDLDSLLPASQTVLLRDWRARAFAGAPETMVTVDRLVDGEFVRDVGLQTLTLYSVFCSAPQVLYADGMELGTADTSIPTPALN
;
A
#
# COMPACT_ATOMS: atom_id res chain seq x y z
N MET A 1 -0.81 9.70 70.98
CA MET A 1 -2.06 10.47 71.15
C MET A 1 -1.86 11.81 70.47
N THR A 2 -2.60 12.28 69.47
CA THR A 2 -3.88 11.86 68.90
C THR A 2 -4.03 12.55 67.53
N GLN A 3 -4.57 11.81 66.57
CA GLN A 3 -4.99 12.27 65.25
C GLN A 3 -6.07 13.36 65.33
N LYS A 4 -6.15 14.25 64.31
CA LYS A 4 -7.43 14.54 63.65
C LYS A 4 -7.26 15.18 62.27
N THR A 5 -7.51 14.35 61.27
CA THR A 5 -8.16 14.56 59.97
C THR A 5 -9.14 15.74 59.89
N ILE A 6 -9.24 16.41 58.74
CA ILE A 6 -10.43 16.53 57.85
C ILE A 6 -10.04 17.22 56.52
N ALA A 7 -10.66 16.71 55.44
CA ALA A 7 -10.42 16.92 54.01
C ALA A 7 -11.24 18.07 53.36
N ARG A 8 -10.84 18.45 52.12
CA ARG A 8 -11.66 18.82 50.94
C ARG A 8 -10.70 19.19 49.79
N SER A 9 -10.51 18.36 48.76
CA SER A 9 -11.39 18.07 47.60
C SER A 9 -11.43 19.18 46.54
N ALA A 10 -10.78 18.84 45.41
CA ALA A 10 -11.14 19.11 44.01
C ALA A 10 -11.17 20.58 43.55
N LYS A 11 -10.63 20.95 42.39
CA LYS A 11 -10.92 20.36 41.08
C LYS A 11 -10.18 21.20 40.03
N ASP A 12 -9.13 20.69 39.41
CA ASP A 12 -8.70 21.21 38.11
C ASP A 12 -8.39 20.03 37.19
N LYS A 13 -9.29 19.90 36.21
CA LYS A 13 -9.26 18.92 35.15
C LYS A 13 -8.10 19.24 34.22
N CYS A 14 -6.95 18.62 34.43
CA CYS A 14 -6.02 18.41 33.32
C CYS A 14 -6.53 17.23 32.51
N LEU A 15 -7.10 17.60 31.35
CA LEU A 15 -7.50 16.74 30.25
C LEU A 15 -6.43 15.66 30.02
N ALA A 16 -6.81 14.39 30.20
CA ALA A 16 -5.96 13.27 29.86
C ALA A 16 -5.58 13.36 28.38
N ALA A 17 -4.27 13.39 28.11
CA ALA A 17 -3.74 13.18 26.76
C ALA A 17 -4.26 11.83 26.24
N PRO A 18 -4.66 11.72 24.95
CA PRO A 18 -5.09 10.44 24.41
C PRO A 18 -3.94 9.43 24.49
N PRO A 19 -4.23 8.13 24.67
CA PRO A 19 -3.21 7.12 24.79
C PRO A 19 -2.36 7.09 23.51
N VAL A 20 -1.04 7.23 23.67
CA VAL A 20 -0.06 7.02 22.62
C VAL A 20 -0.27 5.59 22.09
N ALA A 21 -0.93 5.49 20.93
CA ALA A 21 -1.03 4.26 20.17
C ALA A 21 0.38 3.71 19.95
N ALA A 22 0.49 2.39 20.07
CA ALA A 22 1.74 1.63 20.07
C ALA A 22 2.81 2.20 19.13
N LEU A 23 4.02 2.34 19.66
CA LEU A 23 5.22 2.67 18.91
C LEU A 23 5.34 1.71 17.71
N GLU A 24 4.94 2.18 16.52
CA GLU A 24 5.10 1.46 15.26
C GLU A 24 6.61 1.25 15.06
N SER A 25 7.08 -0.01 15.10
CA SER A 25 8.48 -0.34 14.84
C SER A 25 8.92 0.31 13.51
N PRO A 26 10.13 0.86 13.38
CA PRO A 26 10.58 1.51 12.14
C PRO A 26 10.48 0.58 10.91
N HIS A 27 10.62 -0.73 11.11
CA HIS A 27 10.39 -1.74 10.08
C HIS A 27 8.92 -1.88 9.63
N ALA A 28 7.94 -1.64 10.51
CA ALA A 28 6.51 -1.74 10.17
C ALA A 28 6.07 -0.61 9.22
N LEU A 29 6.68 0.57 9.34
CA LEU A 29 6.46 1.69 8.43
C LEU A 29 7.00 1.41 7.01
N TRP A 30 8.11 0.67 6.90
CA TRP A 30 8.69 0.28 5.62
C TRP A 30 7.92 -0.85 4.92
N SER A 31 6.99 -1.50 5.62
CA SER A 31 6.10 -2.53 5.06
C SER A 31 4.75 -1.99 4.61
N MET A 32 4.55 -0.67 4.54
CA MET A 32 3.25 -0.14 4.14
C MET A 32 3.14 -0.06 2.60
N PRO A 33 2.38 -0.94 1.93
CA PRO A 33 2.04 -0.78 0.52
C PRO A 33 1.16 0.46 0.32
N GLY A 34 1.21 1.04 -0.87
CA GLY A 34 0.37 2.18 -1.20
C GLY A 34 0.65 2.73 -2.59
N PHE A 35 -0.36 3.37 -3.15
CA PHE A 35 -0.27 4.06 -4.43
C PHE A 35 0.44 5.40 -4.22
N VAL A 36 1.39 5.72 -5.10
CA VAL A 36 2.14 6.99 -5.01
C VAL A 36 1.25 8.14 -5.49
N TYR A 37 1.45 9.33 -4.90
CA TYR A 37 0.80 10.56 -5.36
C TYR A 37 0.86 10.72 -6.88
N GLY A 38 -0.27 11.05 -7.49
CA GLY A 38 -0.41 11.20 -8.94
C GLY A 38 -0.72 9.91 -9.69
N ALA A 39 -0.68 8.75 -9.01
CA ALA A 39 -1.02 7.47 -9.63
C ALA A 39 -2.46 7.47 -10.17
N ARG A 40 -2.65 6.96 -11.39
CA ARG A 40 -3.96 6.92 -12.04
C ARG A 40 -4.62 5.57 -11.85
N ILE A 41 -5.67 5.53 -11.05
CA ILE A 41 -6.48 4.34 -10.77
C ILE A 41 -7.66 4.27 -11.74
N LEU A 42 -7.90 3.09 -12.30
CA LEU A 42 -9.08 2.86 -13.15
C LEU A 42 -10.36 2.83 -12.31
N THR A 43 -11.30 3.71 -12.64
CA THR A 43 -12.62 3.80 -12.00
C THR A 43 -13.73 3.64 -13.04
N MET A 44 -14.98 3.53 -12.59
CA MET A 44 -16.16 3.54 -13.47
C MET A 44 -16.27 4.82 -14.34
N LYS A 45 -15.57 5.90 -13.97
CA LYS A 45 -15.52 7.18 -14.70
C LYS A 45 -14.24 7.34 -15.53
N GLY A 46 -13.49 6.26 -15.75
CA GLY A 46 -12.17 6.28 -16.38
C GLY A 46 -11.03 6.38 -15.36
N ALA A 47 -9.82 6.61 -15.86
CA ALA A 47 -8.62 6.74 -15.03
C ALA A 47 -8.66 8.06 -14.24
N ARG A 48 -8.65 7.95 -12.90
CA ARG A 48 -8.67 9.10 -11.97
C ARG A 48 -7.43 9.06 -11.08
N ARG A 49 -6.96 10.24 -10.68
CA ARG A 49 -5.82 10.36 -9.76
C ARG A 49 -6.21 9.84 -8.38
N ILE A 50 -5.27 9.18 -7.71
CA ILE A 50 -5.50 8.61 -6.37
C ILE A 50 -5.86 9.68 -5.34
N GLU A 51 -5.25 10.87 -5.43
CA GLU A 51 -5.52 12.01 -4.54
C GLU A 51 -6.94 12.58 -4.68
N ASP A 52 -7.63 12.29 -5.79
CA ASP A 52 -9.01 12.71 -6.05
C ASP A 52 -10.05 11.66 -5.62
N LEU A 53 -9.63 10.44 -5.28
CA LEU A 53 -10.54 9.37 -4.87
C LEU A 53 -10.99 9.57 -3.43
N ARG A 54 -12.23 9.19 -3.14
CA ARG A 54 -12.80 9.23 -1.79
C ARG A 54 -13.45 7.89 -1.41
N PRO A 55 -13.53 7.56 -0.11
CA PRO A 55 -14.36 6.45 0.34
C PRO A 55 -15.77 6.52 -0.26
N GLY A 56 -16.26 5.40 -0.79
CA GLY A 56 -17.51 5.32 -1.54
C GLY A 56 -17.35 5.40 -3.08
N ASP A 57 -16.22 5.89 -3.59
CA ASP A 57 -15.93 5.81 -5.03
C ASP A 57 -15.73 4.35 -5.47
N TYR A 58 -16.17 4.02 -6.69
CA TYR A 58 -16.03 2.69 -7.27
C TYR A 58 -14.78 2.57 -8.13
N VAL A 59 -13.88 1.67 -7.73
CA VAL A 59 -12.67 1.30 -8.47
C VAL A 59 -12.91 0.02 -9.25
N ILE A 60 -12.29 -0.08 -10.43
CA ILE A 60 -12.31 -1.31 -11.21
C ILE A 60 -11.22 -2.24 -10.67
N THR A 61 -11.63 -3.43 -10.27
CA THR A 61 -10.75 -4.49 -9.79
C THR A 61 -10.66 -5.63 -10.78
N ARG A 62 -9.55 -6.36 -10.75
CA ARG A 62 -9.30 -7.49 -11.65
C ARG A 62 -10.31 -8.62 -11.49
N GLY A 63 -10.70 -8.92 -10.26
CA GLY A 63 -11.46 -10.13 -9.90
C GLY A 63 -12.95 -9.92 -9.62
N GLN A 64 -13.37 -8.75 -9.16
CA GLN A 64 -14.75 -8.49 -8.72
C GLN A 64 -15.46 -7.37 -9.49
N GLY A 65 -14.84 -6.83 -10.55
CA GLY A 65 -15.40 -5.73 -11.30
C GLY A 65 -15.34 -4.42 -10.50
N ALA A 66 -16.46 -3.69 -10.40
CA ALA A 66 -16.48 -2.41 -9.70
C ALA A 66 -16.74 -2.59 -8.20
N VAL A 67 -15.78 -2.19 -7.36
CA VAL A 67 -15.86 -2.32 -5.89
C VAL A 67 -15.75 -0.94 -5.24
N PRO A 68 -16.58 -0.62 -4.22
CA PRO A 68 -16.47 0.64 -3.51
C PRO A 68 -15.26 0.67 -2.58
N ILE A 69 -14.52 1.77 -2.61
CA ILE A 69 -13.45 2.04 -1.64
C ILE A 69 -14.06 2.23 -0.25
N ARG A 70 -13.49 1.58 0.77
CA ARG A 70 -13.92 1.72 2.17
C ARG A 70 -13.13 2.76 2.93
N LEU A 71 -11.83 2.79 2.70
CA LEU A 71 -10.91 3.71 3.37
C LEU A 71 -9.74 4.03 2.43
N ILE A 72 -9.26 5.26 2.53
CA ILE A 72 -7.99 5.68 1.94
C ILE A 72 -7.21 6.36 3.05
N GLU A 73 -6.04 5.82 3.38
CA GLU A 73 -5.11 6.44 4.31
C GLU A 73 -3.99 7.11 3.52
N GLN A 74 -3.77 8.40 3.77
CA GLN A 74 -2.66 9.14 3.16
C GLN A 74 -1.54 9.29 4.18
N ARG A 75 -0.30 8.98 3.79
CA ARG A 75 0.88 9.20 4.63
C ARG A 75 2.08 9.58 3.77
N SER A 76 2.78 10.65 4.16
CA SER A 76 4.07 11.01 3.56
C SER A 76 5.19 10.47 4.46
N MET A 77 6.09 9.68 3.88
CA MET A 77 7.13 8.98 4.64
C MET A 77 8.35 8.66 3.79
N VAL A 78 9.46 8.36 4.46
CA VAL A 78 10.68 7.86 3.82
C VAL A 78 10.62 6.34 3.79
N VAL A 79 10.59 5.75 2.59
CA VAL A 79 10.49 4.30 2.37
C VAL A 79 11.49 3.85 1.32
N PRO A 80 11.93 2.59 1.36
CA PRO A 80 12.62 1.98 0.22
C PRO A 80 11.69 2.03 -1.00
N ALA A 81 12.21 2.48 -2.13
CA ALA A 81 11.45 2.61 -3.36
C ALA A 81 12.17 1.95 -4.53
N VAL A 82 11.38 1.50 -5.50
CA VAL A 82 11.86 0.83 -6.70
C VAL A 82 11.31 1.58 -7.91
N TYR A 83 12.22 1.86 -8.84
CA TYR A 83 11.91 2.46 -10.11
C TYR A 83 11.69 1.38 -11.17
N ILE A 84 10.57 1.46 -11.87
CA ILE A 84 10.15 0.51 -12.90
C ILE A 84 10.05 1.28 -14.22
N ILE A 85 10.86 0.88 -15.20
CA ILE A 85 10.82 1.46 -16.54
C ILE A 85 9.56 0.98 -17.29
N ALA A 86 8.97 1.85 -18.09
CA ALA A 86 7.82 1.53 -18.94
C ALA A 86 8.08 0.27 -19.79
N GLY A 87 7.07 -0.60 -19.87
CA GLY A 87 7.12 -1.83 -20.66
C GLY A 87 7.99 -2.98 -20.09
N SER A 88 8.55 -2.85 -18.89
CA SER A 88 9.47 -3.84 -18.31
C SER A 88 8.81 -5.07 -17.67
N LEU A 89 7.54 -4.96 -17.27
CA LEU A 89 6.78 -6.00 -16.54
C LEU A 89 5.99 -6.95 -17.46
N GLY A 90 6.43 -7.10 -18.70
CA GLY A 90 5.72 -7.91 -19.70
C GLY A 90 4.48 -7.21 -20.25
N HIS A 91 4.02 -7.64 -21.44
CA HIS A 91 2.85 -7.08 -22.13
C HIS A 91 2.82 -5.54 -22.26
N HIS A 92 4.00 -4.89 -22.35
CA HIS A 92 4.15 -3.44 -22.40
C HIS A 92 3.65 -2.67 -21.17
N GLN A 93 3.61 -3.30 -20.00
CA GLN A 93 3.32 -2.65 -18.72
C GLN A 93 4.62 -2.34 -17.95
N PRO A 94 4.70 -1.24 -17.17
CA PRO A 94 3.73 -0.15 -17.05
C PRO A 94 3.67 0.74 -18.31
N ASP A 95 2.58 1.51 -18.45
CA ASP A 95 2.40 2.47 -19.57
C ASP A 95 3.43 3.61 -19.51
N LEU A 96 3.89 3.93 -18.31
CA LEU A 96 4.83 5.00 -17.99
C LEU A 96 5.82 4.52 -16.93
N ASP A 97 7.00 5.13 -16.93
CA ASP A 97 7.95 4.96 -15.85
C ASP A 97 7.28 5.24 -14.49
N SER A 98 7.47 4.33 -13.56
CA SER A 98 6.74 4.32 -12.29
C SER A 98 7.70 4.15 -11.12
N LEU A 99 7.50 4.96 -10.08
CA LEU A 99 8.19 4.82 -8.80
C LEU A 99 7.20 4.25 -7.79
N LEU A 100 7.51 3.10 -7.21
CA LEU A 100 6.63 2.42 -6.24
C LEU A 100 7.39 2.16 -4.93
N PRO A 101 6.69 2.13 -3.77
CA PRO A 101 7.33 1.65 -2.56
C PRO A 101 7.68 0.16 -2.71
N ALA A 102 8.82 -0.26 -2.16
CA ALA A 102 9.32 -1.64 -2.24
C ALA A 102 8.28 -2.67 -1.75
N SER A 103 7.50 -2.30 -0.74
CA SER A 103 6.42 -3.08 -0.14
C SER A 103 5.15 -3.19 -1.00
N GLN A 104 5.02 -2.40 -2.07
CA GLN A 104 3.86 -2.49 -2.97
C GLN A 104 3.80 -3.87 -3.58
N THR A 105 2.60 -4.44 -3.68
CA THR A 105 2.39 -5.73 -4.35
C THR A 105 1.90 -5.51 -5.79
N VAL A 106 2.44 -6.31 -6.70
CA VAL A 106 2.12 -6.34 -8.13
C VAL A 106 1.69 -7.75 -8.51
N LEU A 107 0.63 -7.86 -9.30
CA LEU A 107 0.21 -9.12 -9.90
C LEU A 107 1.06 -9.39 -11.15
N LEU A 108 1.85 -10.45 -11.12
CA LEU A 108 2.56 -10.94 -12.29
C LEU A 108 1.73 -12.00 -13.00
N ARG A 109 1.68 -11.92 -14.33
CA ARG A 109 1.01 -12.89 -15.21
C ARG A 109 1.87 -13.35 -16.38
N ASP A 110 3.17 -13.06 -16.32
CA ASP A 110 4.15 -13.44 -17.32
C ASP A 110 4.96 -14.67 -16.87
N TRP A 111 6.04 -14.98 -17.59
CA TRP A 111 6.92 -16.09 -17.26
C TRP A 111 7.53 -15.98 -15.85
N ARG A 112 7.65 -14.78 -15.27
CA ARG A 112 8.17 -14.58 -13.92
C ARG A 112 7.23 -15.15 -12.87
N ALA A 113 5.91 -15.13 -13.11
CA ALA A 113 4.96 -15.75 -12.18
C ALA A 113 5.21 -17.25 -11.99
N ARG A 114 5.51 -17.95 -13.10
CA ARG A 114 5.93 -19.36 -13.06
C ARG A 114 7.27 -19.54 -12.36
N ALA A 115 8.22 -18.63 -12.58
CA ALA A 115 9.52 -18.68 -11.90
C ALA A 115 9.40 -18.46 -10.38
N PHE A 116 8.51 -17.57 -9.93
CA PHE A 116 8.33 -17.27 -8.50
C PHE A 116 7.48 -18.29 -7.75
N ALA A 117 6.42 -18.81 -8.36
CA ALA A 117 5.39 -19.58 -7.66
C ALA A 117 4.95 -20.86 -8.38
N GLY A 118 5.51 -21.18 -9.55
CA GLY A 118 5.06 -22.31 -10.37
C GLY A 118 3.63 -22.14 -10.93
N ALA A 119 3.04 -20.96 -10.80
CA ALA A 119 1.66 -20.64 -11.15
C ALA A 119 1.58 -19.74 -12.39
N PRO A 120 0.44 -19.74 -13.12
CA PRO A 120 0.24 -18.84 -14.26
C PRO A 120 0.19 -17.35 -13.86
N GLU A 121 -0.16 -17.07 -12.60
CA GLU A 121 -0.16 -15.72 -12.03
C GLU A 121 0.23 -15.78 -10.55
N THR A 122 0.84 -14.71 -10.03
CA THR A 122 1.19 -14.59 -8.60
C THR A 122 1.36 -13.15 -8.18
N MET A 123 1.04 -12.83 -6.93
CA MET A 123 1.35 -11.54 -6.33
C MET A 123 2.79 -11.57 -5.79
N VAL A 124 3.57 -10.55 -6.09
CA VAL A 124 4.88 -10.34 -5.48
C VAL A 124 5.04 -8.90 -5.04
N THR A 125 5.93 -8.64 -4.10
CA THR A 125 6.37 -7.28 -3.79
C THR A 125 7.32 -6.75 -4.85
N VAL A 126 7.32 -5.44 -5.03
CA VAL A 126 8.12 -4.78 -6.08
C VAL A 126 9.63 -4.99 -5.85
N ASP A 127 10.10 -5.06 -4.61
CA ASP A 127 11.52 -5.34 -4.31
C ASP A 127 12.01 -6.67 -4.90
N ARG A 128 11.13 -7.67 -5.00
CA ARG A 128 11.48 -8.97 -5.57
C ARG A 128 11.63 -8.94 -7.09
N LEU A 129 11.17 -7.87 -7.74
CA LEU A 129 11.26 -7.68 -9.18
C LEU A 129 12.57 -7.04 -9.62
N VAL A 130 13.39 -6.55 -8.69
CA VAL A 130 14.63 -5.83 -9.00
C VAL A 130 15.58 -6.72 -9.79
N ASP A 131 15.88 -6.30 -11.02
CA ASP A 131 16.84 -6.95 -11.93
C ASP A 131 18.09 -6.08 -12.18
N GLY A 132 18.06 -4.81 -11.74
CA GLY A 132 19.15 -3.85 -11.88
C GLY A 132 19.21 -3.16 -13.25
N GLU A 133 18.42 -3.58 -14.23
CA GLU A 133 18.42 -3.03 -15.58
C GLU A 133 17.13 -2.24 -15.85
N PHE A 134 15.97 -2.90 -15.72
CA PHE A 134 14.65 -2.34 -16.00
C PHE A 134 13.86 -2.03 -14.72
N VAL A 135 14.12 -2.80 -13.67
CA VAL A 135 13.57 -2.62 -12.34
C VAL A 135 14.73 -2.38 -11.38
N ARG A 136 14.80 -1.16 -10.83
CA ARG A 136 15.97 -0.68 -10.08
C ARG A 136 15.57 -0.27 -8.68
N ASP A 137 16.27 -0.80 -7.68
CA ASP A 137 16.23 -0.25 -6.33
C ASP A 137 16.87 1.15 -6.33
N VAL A 138 16.11 2.15 -5.87
CA VAL A 138 16.58 3.55 -5.76
C VAL A 138 16.77 3.99 -4.31
N GLY A 139 16.78 3.03 -3.38
CA GLY A 139 16.98 3.25 -1.96
C GLY A 139 15.82 4.01 -1.32
N LEU A 140 16.14 4.74 -0.25
CA LEU A 140 15.16 5.50 0.52
C LEU A 140 14.70 6.74 -0.24
N GLN A 141 13.39 6.85 -0.47
CA GLN A 141 12.75 7.98 -1.13
C GLN A 141 11.63 8.53 -0.25
N THR A 142 11.41 9.84 -0.32
CA THR A 142 10.26 10.48 0.34
C THR A 142 9.06 10.37 -0.60
N LEU A 143 8.10 9.52 -0.25
CA LEU A 143 6.89 9.28 -1.03
C LEU A 143 5.64 9.68 -0.24
N THR A 144 4.64 10.18 -0.95
CA THR A 144 3.27 10.29 -0.42
C THR A 144 2.47 9.10 -0.91
N LEU A 145 2.14 8.22 0.02
CA LEU A 145 1.46 6.95 -0.23
C LEU A 145 -0.01 7.07 0.15
N TYR A 146 -0.84 6.45 -0.66
CA TYR A 146 -2.27 6.29 -0.46
C TYR A 146 -2.58 4.80 -0.31
N SER A 147 -2.80 4.36 0.93
CA SER A 147 -3.19 2.99 1.25
C SER A 147 -4.69 2.85 1.06
N VAL A 148 -5.10 2.08 0.05
CA VAL A 148 -6.52 1.86 -0.28
C VAL A 148 -6.98 0.56 0.34
N PHE A 149 -8.13 0.61 1.01
CA PHE A 149 -8.81 -0.55 1.59
C PHE A 149 -10.20 -0.71 0.99
N CYS A 150 -10.52 -1.94 0.58
CA CYS A 150 -11.84 -2.35 0.09
C CYS A 150 -12.51 -3.27 1.12
N SER A 151 -13.64 -3.92 0.77
CA SER A 151 -14.27 -4.92 1.64
C SER A 151 -13.48 -6.23 1.78
N ALA A 152 -12.55 -6.48 0.87
CA ALA A 152 -11.61 -7.59 0.85
C ALA A 152 -10.39 -7.16 0.02
N PRO A 153 -9.24 -7.84 0.11
CA PRO A 153 -8.09 -7.53 -0.73
C PRO A 153 -8.45 -7.56 -2.22
N GLN A 154 -8.05 -6.53 -2.97
CA GLN A 154 -8.32 -6.38 -4.39
C GLN A 154 -7.04 -6.09 -5.17
N VAL A 155 -7.07 -6.42 -6.46
CA VAL A 155 -6.06 -5.95 -7.42
C VAL A 155 -6.69 -4.84 -8.26
N LEU A 156 -6.11 -3.65 -8.18
CA LEU A 156 -6.54 -2.45 -8.88
C LEU A 156 -5.68 -2.23 -10.12
N TYR A 157 -6.27 -1.65 -11.16
CA TYR A 157 -5.51 -1.17 -12.31
C TYR A 157 -5.00 0.25 -12.03
N ALA A 158 -3.67 0.41 -12.02
CA ALA A 158 -3.00 1.66 -11.72
C ALA A 158 -1.82 1.89 -12.66
N ASP A 159 -1.82 3.01 -13.40
CA ASP A 159 -0.75 3.38 -14.36
C ASP A 159 -0.36 2.24 -15.34
N GLY A 160 -1.35 1.46 -15.77
CA GLY A 160 -1.16 0.31 -16.66
C GLY A 160 -0.72 -0.97 -15.96
N MET A 161 -0.53 -0.97 -14.64
CA MET A 161 -0.16 -2.13 -13.82
C MET A 161 -1.36 -2.69 -13.04
N GLU A 162 -1.21 -3.92 -12.58
CA GLU A 162 -2.13 -4.59 -11.66
C GLU A 162 -1.53 -4.61 -10.25
N LEU A 163 -1.97 -3.67 -9.41
CA LEU A 163 -1.40 -3.44 -8.08
C LEU A 163 -2.38 -3.87 -6.98
N GLY A 164 -1.86 -4.50 -5.93
CA GLY A 164 -2.67 -4.88 -4.77
C GLY A 164 -3.09 -3.69 -3.90
N THR A 165 -4.27 -3.79 -3.28
CA THR A 165 -4.68 -2.94 -2.15
C THR A 165 -3.80 -3.18 -0.92
N ALA A 166 -3.90 -2.30 0.08
CA ALA A 166 -2.98 -2.29 1.21
C ALA A 166 -3.06 -3.54 2.10
N ASP A 167 -4.17 -4.27 2.03
CA ASP A 167 -4.45 -5.52 2.72
C ASP A 167 -4.13 -6.77 1.87
N THR A 168 -3.53 -6.61 0.69
CA THR A 168 -3.16 -7.74 -0.17
C THR A 168 -2.04 -8.56 0.45
N SER A 169 -2.34 -9.80 0.80
CA SER A 169 -1.36 -10.77 1.24
C SER A 169 -0.64 -11.40 0.04
N ILE A 170 0.66 -11.61 0.19
CA ILE A 170 1.45 -12.40 -0.74
C ILE A 170 1.17 -13.88 -0.41
N PRO A 171 0.83 -14.72 -1.38
CA PRO A 171 0.68 -16.14 -1.11
C PRO A 171 2.03 -16.72 -0.64
N THR A 172 2.04 -17.38 0.52
CA THR A 172 3.21 -18.12 0.99
C THR A 172 3.50 -19.23 -0.02
N PRO A 173 4.70 -19.32 -0.61
CA PRO A 173 5.02 -20.43 -1.50
C PRO A 173 4.91 -21.73 -0.71
N ALA A 174 4.10 -22.68 -1.21
CA ALA A 174 4.10 -24.03 -0.69
C ALA A 174 5.50 -24.62 -0.96
N LEU A 175 6.28 -24.80 0.10
CA LEU A 175 7.53 -25.57 0.03
C LEU A 175 7.13 -27.01 -0.28
N ASN A 176 7.45 -27.47 -1.49
CA ASN A 176 7.46 -28.90 -1.83
C ASN A 176 8.77 -29.54 -1.38
#